data_AF-A0A954XDI4-F1
#
_entry.id   AF-A0A954XDI4-F1
#
_cell.length_a   1.000
_cell.length_b   1.000
_cell.length_c   1.000
_cell.angle_alpha   90.00
_cell.angle_beta   90.00
_cell.angle_gamma   90.00
#
_symmetry.space_group_name_H-M   'P 1'
#
loop_
_entity.id
_entity.type
_entity.pdbx_description
1 polymer ?
#
loop_
_entity_poly.entity_id
_entity_poly.type
_entity_poly.pdbx_seq_one_letter_code
_entity_poly.pdbx_strand_id
1 'polypeptide(L)'
;VDDSRRDKTTLLHGDGITSVMVTGEIRGADGSHPRTVRFYRTNDSMLLGSKQDRHAPLLYDFQSGRFVFLTSVFAAYNYGGNGQAEPGPYQTGSAQIRVEAAGFVPLVVQFFDEMPDVRITLDQSQ
;
A
#
# COMPACT_ATOMS: atom_id res chain seq x y z
N VAL A 1 6.77 -3.52 -37.33
CA VAL A 1 8.07 -3.21 -36.69
C VAL A 1 8.94 -4.43 -36.90
N ASP A 2 10.13 -4.24 -37.48
CA ASP A 2 11.07 -5.32 -37.85
C ASP A 2 11.64 -5.98 -36.57
N ASP A 3 11.28 -7.25 -36.35
CA ASP A 3 11.60 -8.02 -35.14
C ASP A 3 13.09 -8.43 -35.05
N SER A 4 13.86 -8.20 -36.11
CA SER A 4 15.27 -8.59 -36.21
C SER A 4 16.26 -7.71 -35.42
N ARG A 5 15.78 -6.62 -34.80
CA ARG A 5 16.61 -5.66 -34.03
C ARG A 5 16.42 -5.70 -32.52
N ARG A 6 15.65 -6.66 -32.00
CA ARG A 6 15.51 -6.86 -30.55
C ARG A 6 16.73 -7.60 -30.03
N ASP A 7 17.44 -6.98 -29.09
CA ASP A 7 18.54 -7.61 -28.38
C ASP A 7 17.99 -8.85 -27.66
N LYS A 8 18.63 -10.02 -27.83
CA LYS A 8 18.17 -11.31 -27.27
C LYS A 8 18.21 -11.34 -25.74
N THR A 9 18.73 -10.30 -25.12
CA THR A 9 18.84 -10.07 -23.68
C THR A 9 17.85 -9.03 -23.16
N THR A 10 16.95 -8.51 -23.99
CA THR A 10 15.88 -7.60 -23.54
C THR A 10 14.88 -8.38 -22.69
N LEU A 11 15.17 -8.49 -21.40
CA LEU A 11 14.20 -8.85 -20.38
C LEU A 11 13.02 -7.89 -20.52
N LEU A 12 11.85 -8.44 -20.85
CA LEU A 12 10.63 -7.65 -20.93
C LEU A 12 10.22 -7.31 -19.50
N HIS A 13 10.26 -6.03 -19.13
CA HIS A 13 9.74 -5.55 -17.86
C HIS A 13 8.23 -5.38 -17.94
N GLY A 14 7.50 -5.92 -16.97
CA GLY A 14 6.07 -5.71 -16.82
C GLY A 14 5.76 -4.92 -15.55
N ASP A 15 5.17 -3.75 -15.72
CA ASP A 15 4.59 -2.98 -14.61
C ASP A 15 3.23 -3.60 -14.22
N GLY A 16 3.05 -3.91 -12.94
CA GLY A 16 1.80 -4.47 -12.44
C GLY A 16 1.41 -3.95 -11.06
N ILE A 17 0.23 -4.37 -10.60
CA ILE A 17 -0.26 -4.09 -9.26
C ILE A 17 -0.57 -5.40 -8.55
N THR A 18 -0.17 -5.49 -7.28
CA THR A 18 -0.52 -6.59 -6.38
C THR A 18 -1.57 -6.11 -5.40
N SER A 19 -2.68 -6.84 -5.27
CA SER A 19 -3.65 -6.61 -4.21
C SER A 19 -3.16 -7.17 -2.88
N VAL A 20 -3.23 -6.35 -1.83
CA VAL A 20 -2.75 -6.69 -0.48
C VAL A 20 -3.89 -6.49 0.51
N MET A 21 -4.04 -7.46 1.40
CA MET A 21 -4.88 -7.34 2.58
C MET A 21 -4.00 -7.02 3.77
N VAL A 22 -4.23 -5.84 4.37
CA VAL A 22 -3.56 -5.41 5.59
C VAL A 22 -4.56 -5.54 6.73
N THR A 23 -4.16 -6.25 7.78
CA THR A 23 -4.89 -6.28 9.04
C THR A 23 -4.09 -5.54 10.09
N GLY A 24 -4.73 -5.08 11.17
CA GLY A 24 -3.98 -4.36 12.18
C GLY A 24 -4.79 -3.82 13.33
N GLU A 25 -4.11 -3.02 14.15
CA GLU A 25 -4.65 -2.29 15.29
C GLU A 25 -4.31 -0.79 15.15
N ILE A 26 -5.29 0.08 15.43
CA ILE A 26 -5.11 1.52 15.52
C ILE A 26 -5.42 1.96 16.95
N ARG A 27 -4.44 2.61 17.57
CA ARG A 27 -4.54 3.10 18.95
C ARG A 27 -3.93 4.48 19.11
N GLY A 28 -4.38 5.23 20.10
CA GLY A 28 -3.72 6.42 20.59
C GLY A 28 -2.43 6.08 21.34
N ALA A 29 -1.53 7.05 21.46
CA ALA A 29 -0.32 6.93 22.28
C ALA A 29 -0.62 6.65 23.76
N ASP A 30 -1.82 7.01 24.23
CA ASP A 30 -2.36 6.72 25.57
C ASP A 30 -2.96 5.30 25.70
N GLY A 31 -2.96 4.52 24.62
CA GLY A 31 -3.56 3.18 24.57
C GLY A 31 -5.07 3.18 24.31
N SER A 32 -5.73 4.34 24.14
CA SER A 32 -7.14 4.41 23.78
C SER A 32 -7.35 4.01 22.31
N HIS A 33 -8.57 3.58 21.95
CA HIS A 33 -8.93 3.33 20.56
C HIS A 33 -9.77 4.49 20.02
N PRO A 34 -9.43 5.06 18.85
CA PRO A 34 -10.25 6.09 18.24
C PRO A 34 -11.67 5.60 17.95
N ARG A 35 -12.70 6.43 18.16
CA ARG A 35 -14.09 6.03 17.87
C ARG A 35 -14.36 5.86 16.38
N THR A 36 -13.65 6.59 15.55
CA THR A 36 -13.79 6.58 14.09
C THR A 36 -12.43 6.77 13.45
N VAL A 37 -12.18 6.06 12.36
CA VAL A 37 -10.97 6.19 11.55
C VAL A 37 -11.36 6.33 10.09
N ARG A 38 -10.61 7.14 9.34
CA ARG A 38 -10.70 7.25 7.89
C ARG A 38 -9.33 7.07 7.27
N PHE A 39 -9.28 6.31 6.20
CA PHE A 39 -8.07 6.14 5.39
C PHE A 39 -8.24 6.93 4.09
N TYR A 40 -7.18 7.63 3.69
CA TYR A 40 -7.08 8.28 2.38
C TYR A 40 -5.82 7.81 1.68
N ARG A 41 -5.97 7.28 0.48
CA ARG A 41 -4.83 6.96 -0.37
C ARG A 41 -4.26 8.24 -0.98
N THR A 42 -2.96 8.44 -0.78
CA THR A 42 -2.26 9.68 -1.16
C THR A 42 -1.32 9.52 -2.35
N ASN A 43 -1.13 8.31 -2.87
CA ASN A 43 -0.39 8.03 -4.10
C ASN A 43 -1.18 7.09 -5.01
N ASP A 44 -0.91 7.11 -6.32
CA ASP A 44 -1.43 6.11 -7.23
C ASP A 44 -0.77 4.72 -6.99
N SER A 45 -1.02 3.77 -7.89
CA SER A 45 -0.47 2.41 -7.81
C SER A 45 0.81 2.23 -8.63
N MET A 46 1.49 3.31 -9.02
CA MET A 46 2.66 3.30 -9.89
C MET A 46 3.93 3.76 -9.16
N LEU A 47 5.10 3.37 -9.69
CA LEU A 47 6.41 3.65 -9.07
C LEU A 47 6.76 5.15 -9.02
N LEU A 48 6.41 5.92 -10.06
CA LEU A 48 6.68 7.37 -10.18
C LEU A 48 5.50 8.24 -9.70
N GLY A 49 4.67 7.68 -8.80
CA GLY A 49 3.26 7.98 -8.66
C GLY A 49 2.81 9.45 -8.57
N SER A 50 1.58 9.67 -9.01
CA SER A 50 0.83 10.93 -8.86
C SER A 50 0.29 11.07 -7.44
N LYS A 51 0.30 12.30 -6.90
CA LYS A 51 -0.39 12.61 -5.65
C LYS A 51 -1.90 12.38 -5.81
N GLN A 52 -2.49 11.73 -4.82
CA GLN A 52 -3.92 11.49 -4.72
C GLN A 52 -4.45 12.01 -3.38
N ASP A 53 -5.77 12.12 -3.28
CA ASP A 53 -6.47 12.25 -2.01
C ASP A 53 -7.82 11.54 -2.15
N ARG A 54 -7.79 10.21 -2.08
CA ARG A 54 -8.97 9.37 -2.32
C ARG A 54 -9.32 8.60 -1.07
N HIS A 55 -10.56 8.72 -0.62
CA HIS A 55 -11.07 7.90 0.48
C HIS A 55 -10.90 6.41 0.15
N ALA A 56 -10.28 5.69 1.07
CA ALA A 56 -10.01 4.27 0.96
C ALA A 56 -10.85 3.51 2.00
N PRO A 57 -11.74 2.61 1.57
CA PRO A 57 -12.63 1.90 2.49
C PRO A 57 -11.83 0.97 3.41
N LEU A 58 -12.20 0.93 4.70
CA LEU A 58 -11.70 -0.03 5.67
C LEU A 58 -12.88 -0.59 6.50
N LEU A 59 -12.69 -1.79 7.02
CA LEU A 59 -13.50 -2.31 8.13
C LEU A 59 -12.77 -2.00 9.42
N TYR A 60 -13.43 -1.35 10.37
CA TYR A 60 -12.84 -0.93 11.64
C TYR A 60 -13.77 -1.25 12.81
N ASP A 61 -13.20 -1.86 13.86
CA ASP A 61 -13.86 -2.07 15.15
C ASP A 61 -13.24 -1.16 16.21
N PHE A 62 -14.01 -0.20 16.70
CA PHE A 62 -13.55 0.78 17.70
C PHE A 62 -13.39 0.16 19.10
N GLN A 63 -14.01 -0.98 19.38
CA GLN A 63 -13.87 -1.60 20.70
C GLN A 63 -12.46 -2.18 20.88
N SER A 64 -11.98 -2.89 19.86
CA SER A 64 -10.65 -3.52 19.85
C SER A 64 -9.57 -2.72 19.13
N GLY A 65 -9.94 -1.66 18.41
CA GLY A 65 -9.04 -0.91 17.54
C GLY A 65 -8.64 -1.68 16.27
N ARG A 66 -9.20 -2.87 16.03
CA ARG A 66 -8.79 -3.74 14.92
C ARG A 66 -9.36 -3.27 13.59
N PHE A 67 -8.61 -3.46 12.51
CA PHE A 67 -9.05 -3.16 11.16
C PHE A 67 -8.69 -4.21 10.12
N VAL A 68 -9.43 -4.17 9.01
CA VAL A 68 -9.10 -4.86 7.75
C VAL A 68 -9.14 -3.83 6.63
N PHE A 69 -8.06 -3.77 5.85
CA PHE A 69 -7.88 -2.82 4.77
C PHE A 69 -7.37 -3.53 3.51
N LEU A 70 -8.13 -3.41 2.42
CA LEU A 70 -7.74 -3.95 1.11
C LEU A 70 -7.18 -2.82 0.25
N THR A 71 -5.96 -3.01 -0.26
CA THR A 71 -5.27 -2.01 -1.09
C THR A 71 -4.48 -2.67 -2.21
N SER A 72 -3.80 -1.85 -3.02
CA SER A 72 -2.87 -2.30 -4.05
C SER A 72 -1.51 -1.64 -3.91
N VAL A 73 -0.45 -2.39 -4.16
CA VAL A 73 0.93 -1.88 -4.25
C VAL A 73 1.48 -2.15 -5.65
N PHE A 74 2.40 -1.31 -6.11
CA PHE A 74 3.10 -1.55 -7.38
C PHE A 74 3.98 -2.79 -7.25
N ALA A 75 3.95 -3.65 -8.26
CA ALA A 75 4.82 -4.82 -8.37
C ALA A 75 5.43 -4.87 -9.77
N ALA A 76 6.76 -4.84 -9.82
CA ALA A 76 7.53 -5.00 -11.04
C ALA A 76 7.79 -6.50 -11.31
N TYR A 77 7.36 -6.98 -12.47
CA TYR A 77 7.59 -8.36 -12.92
C TYR A 77 8.65 -8.38 -14.01
N ASN A 78 9.45 -9.43 -14.02
CA ASN A 78 10.39 -9.72 -15.08
C ASN A 78 9.87 -10.89 -15.92
N TYR A 79 9.64 -10.67 -17.20
CA TYR A 79 9.35 -11.77 -18.11
C TYR A 79 10.68 -12.35 -18.59
N GLY A 80 11.11 -13.42 -17.91
CA GLY A 80 12.15 -14.29 -18.45
C GLY A 80 11.68 -14.91 -19.77
N GLY A 81 12.59 -15.05 -20.75
CA GLY A 81 12.29 -15.45 -22.13
C GLY A 81 11.58 -16.80 -22.37
N ASN A 82 11.10 -17.46 -21.32
CA ASN A 82 10.29 -18.68 -21.35
C ASN A 82 8.78 -18.42 -21.18
N GLY A 83 8.33 -17.17 -21.21
CA GLY A 83 6.90 -16.82 -21.15
C GLY A 83 6.25 -16.95 -19.77
N GLN A 84 7.05 -17.19 -18.73
CA GLN A 84 6.62 -17.13 -17.34
C GLN A 84 7.01 -15.77 -16.75
N ALA A 85 6.05 -15.09 -16.13
CA ALA A 85 6.33 -13.92 -15.32
C ALA A 85 7.03 -14.39 -14.04
N GLU A 86 8.31 -14.05 -13.90
CA GLU A 86 9.04 -14.24 -12.66
C GLU A 86 9.16 -12.88 -11.95
N PRO A 87 9.07 -12.82 -10.60
CA PRO A 87 9.38 -11.60 -9.88
C PRO A 87 10.78 -11.12 -10.26
N GLY A 88 10.89 -9.89 -10.81
CA GLY A 88 12.18 -9.27 -11.12
C GLY A 88 12.93 -8.88 -9.85
N PRO A 89 14.17 -8.33 -9.96
CA PRO A 89 14.81 -7.70 -8.81
C PRO A 89 13.86 -6.64 -8.22
N TYR A 90 13.34 -6.93 -7.02
CA TYR A 90 12.16 -6.29 -6.44
C TYR A 90 12.28 -4.76 -6.36
N GLN A 91 11.55 -4.05 -7.22
CA GLN A 91 11.10 -2.69 -6.93
C GLN A 91 9.60 -2.78 -6.61
N THR A 92 9.28 -3.10 -5.36
CA THR A 92 7.91 -3.03 -4.85
C THR A 92 7.60 -1.58 -4.46
N GLY A 93 6.50 -1.04 -4.97
CA GLY A 93 6.00 0.25 -4.48
C GLY A 93 5.33 0.10 -3.13
N SER A 94 4.84 1.20 -2.58
CA SER A 94 4.03 1.21 -1.37
C SER A 94 2.69 1.89 -1.59
N ALA A 95 1.69 1.51 -0.79
CA ALA A 95 0.48 2.31 -0.66
C ALA A 95 0.69 3.34 0.45
N GLN A 96 0.70 4.62 0.09
CA GLN A 96 0.75 5.71 1.05
C GLN A 96 -0.67 6.05 1.50
N ILE A 97 -0.93 5.90 2.79
CA ILE A 97 -2.24 6.09 3.40
C ILE A 97 -2.14 7.15 4.49
N ARG A 98 -2.94 8.22 4.35
CA ARG A 98 -3.20 9.17 5.43
C ARG A 98 -4.30 8.60 6.32
N VAL A 99 -3.97 8.38 7.58
CA VAL A 99 -4.87 7.92 8.64
C VAL A 99 -5.36 9.12 9.41
N GLU A 100 -6.68 9.29 9.47
CA GLU A 100 -7.33 10.37 10.20
C GLU A 100 -8.29 9.80 11.24
N ALA A 101 -8.28 10.39 12.44
CA ALA A 101 -9.22 10.09 13.49
C ALA A 101 -9.52 11.36 14.29
N ALA A 102 -10.76 11.51 14.76
CA ALA A 102 -11.17 12.69 15.52
C ALA A 102 -10.39 12.80 16.84
N GLY A 103 -9.80 13.97 17.11
CA GLY A 103 -8.96 14.21 18.30
C GLY A 103 -7.50 13.73 18.15
N PHE A 104 -7.10 13.27 16.97
CA PHE A 104 -5.75 12.81 16.70
C PHE A 104 -5.11 13.60 15.54
N VAL A 105 -3.79 13.72 15.58
CA VAL A 105 -2.98 14.25 14.48
C VAL A 105 -2.99 13.25 13.32
N PRO A 106 -3.31 13.67 12.08
CA PRO A 106 -3.24 12.78 10.92
C PRO A 106 -1.84 12.20 10.72
N LEU A 107 -1.77 10.90 10.42
CA LEU A 107 -0.52 10.18 10.21
C LEU A 107 -0.47 9.58 8.81
N VAL A 108 0.60 9.82 8.06
CA VAL A 108 0.84 9.14 6.78
C VAL A 108 1.68 7.90 7.00
N VAL A 109 1.16 6.74 6.62
CA VAL A 109 1.83 5.44 6.70
C VAL A 109 2.06 4.87 5.30
N GLN A 110 3.03 3.95 5.19
CA GLN A 110 3.32 3.23 3.96
C GLN A 110 3.09 1.73 4.18
N PHE A 111 2.23 1.13 3.37
CA PHE A 111 2.02 -0.32 3.36
C PHE A 111 2.75 -0.96 2.19
N PHE A 112 3.41 -2.08 2.48
CA PHE A 112 4.08 -2.95 1.52
C PHE A 112 3.36 -4.30 1.47
N ASP A 113 3.61 -5.10 0.45
CA ASP A 113 3.05 -6.46 0.29
C ASP A 113 3.47 -7.42 1.41
N GLU A 114 4.65 -7.23 1.99
CA GLU A 114 5.17 -8.05 3.09
C GLU A 114 4.63 -7.68 4.49
N MET A 115 3.56 -6.87 4.58
CA MET A 115 3.00 -6.39 5.86
C MET A 115 1.58 -6.94 6.15
N PRO A 116 1.45 -8.17 6.67
CA PRO A 116 0.13 -8.79 6.91
C PRO A 116 -0.60 -8.27 8.16
N ASP A 117 0.12 -7.92 9.24
CA ASP A 117 -0.44 -7.39 10.49
C ASP A 117 0.40 -6.19 10.98
N VAL A 118 -0.24 -5.06 11.26
CA VAL A 118 0.43 -3.79 11.61
C VAL A 118 -0.21 -3.12 12.82
N ARG A 119 0.58 -2.34 13.54
CA ARG A 119 0.08 -1.45 14.60
C ARG A 119 0.36 -0.01 14.27
N ILE A 120 -0.70 0.80 14.22
CA ILE A 120 -0.63 2.25 13.98
C ILE A 120 -0.90 2.96 15.30
N THR A 121 0.04 3.79 15.74
CA THR A 121 -0.12 4.63 16.94
C THR A 121 -0.31 6.08 16.51
N LEU A 122 -1.37 6.72 17.01
CA LEU A 122 -1.72 8.11 16.71
C LEU A 122 -1.45 9.02 17.92
N ASP A 123 -0.92 10.21 17.65
CA ASP A 123 -0.75 11.25 18.65
C ASP A 123 -2.02 12.10 18.78
N GLN A 124 -2.33 12.58 19.99
CA GLN A 124 -3.48 13.47 20.20
C GLN A 124 -3.22 14.86 19.61
N SER A 125 -4.26 15.47 19.04
CA SER A 125 -4.25 16.89 18.71
C SER A 125 -4.28 17.70 20.00
N GLN A 126 -3.30 18.60 20.20
CA GLN A 126 -3.31 19.53 21.34
C GLN A 126 -4.55 20.42 21.37
#